data_AF-A0A3B0WW63-F1
#
_entry.id   AF-A0A3B0WW63-F1
#
_cell.length_a   1.000
_cell.length_b   1.000
_cell.length_c   1.000
_cell.angle_alpha   90.00
_cell.angle_beta   90.00
_cell.angle_gamma   90.00
#
_symmetry.space_group_name_H-M   'P 1'
#
loop_
_entity.id
_entity.type
_entity.pdbx_description
1 polymer ?
#
loop_
_entity_poly.entity_id
_entity_poly.type
_entity_poly.pdbx_seq_one_letter_code
_entity_poly.pdbx_strand_id
1 'polypeptide(L)'
;MMTEDVSKNVVSLGTLLLTTREAQGLSLEHVASRLNLSLAQLVKLESRALDPAQLSTFERGYVRNYTNFLQIDTALIDHYFVGCEYAYSDLHSVKKYGCTTHKPLLGRGIVKWLLVFALFGLLALLFYLTFENF
;
A
#
# COMPACT_ATOMS: atom_id res chain seq x y z
N MET A 1 -29.76 -28.00 -27.61
CA MET A 1 -28.32 -27.89 -27.94
C MET A 1 -28.17 -26.74 -28.93
N MET A 2 -27.06 -26.00 -28.83
CA MET A 2 -26.78 -24.64 -29.34
C MET A 2 -27.34 -23.48 -28.50
N THR A 3 -26.68 -23.19 -27.38
CA THR A 3 -26.47 -21.79 -26.98
C THR A 3 -25.35 -21.26 -27.84
N GLU A 4 -25.68 -20.36 -28.78
CA GLU A 4 -24.68 -19.59 -29.50
C GLU A 4 -23.98 -18.66 -28.49
N ASP A 5 -22.77 -19.04 -28.09
CA ASP A 5 -21.84 -18.21 -27.35
C ASP A 5 -21.41 -17.06 -28.27
N VAL A 6 -22.18 -15.97 -28.22
CA VAL A 6 -21.81 -14.69 -28.84
C VAL A 6 -20.57 -14.19 -28.10
N SER A 7 -19.40 -14.65 -28.57
CA SER A 7 -18.07 -14.15 -28.23
C SER A 7 -18.01 -12.68 -28.63
N LYS A 8 -18.52 -11.84 -27.73
CA LYS A 8 -18.26 -10.41 -27.71
C LYS A 8 -16.75 -10.28 -27.55
N ASN A 9 -16.11 -9.67 -28.56
CA ASN A 9 -14.69 -9.40 -28.66
C ASN A 9 -14.25 -8.36 -27.60
N VAL A 10 -14.45 -8.69 -26.33
CA VAL A 10 -14.09 -7.89 -25.16
C VAL A 10 -12.72 -8.38 -24.73
N VAL A 11 -11.71 -7.55 -24.98
CA VAL A 11 -10.34 -7.82 -24.55
C VAL A 11 -10.34 -8.09 -23.05
N SER A 12 -9.89 -9.29 -22.65
CA SER A 12 -9.82 -9.65 -21.23
C SER A 12 -8.86 -8.75 -20.47
N LEU A 13 -9.10 -8.54 -19.17
CA LEU A 13 -8.28 -7.67 -18.33
C LEU A 13 -6.79 -8.02 -18.40
N GLY A 14 -6.45 -9.31 -18.34
CA GLY A 14 -5.05 -9.74 -18.45
C GLY A 14 -4.44 -9.44 -19.83
N THR A 15 -5.23 -9.55 -20.89
CA THR A 15 -4.79 -9.17 -22.25
C THR A 15 -4.58 -7.66 -22.37
N LEU A 16 -5.43 -6.85 -21.74
CA LEU A 16 -5.27 -5.39 -21.69
C LEU A 16 -3.95 -5.01 -20.98
N LEU A 17 -3.65 -5.64 -19.84
CA LEU A 17 -2.41 -5.39 -19.10
C LEU A 17 -1.17 -5.79 -19.92
N LEU A 18 -1.20 -6.99 -20.51
CA LEU A 18 -0.13 -7.51 -21.36
C LEU A 18 0.16 -6.57 -22.54
N THR A 19 -0.88 -6.26 -23.32
CA THR A 19 -0.74 -5.43 -24.52
C THR A 19 -0.28 -4.01 -24.20
N THR A 20 -0.75 -3.43 -23.09
CA THR A 20 -0.30 -2.10 -22.66
C THR A 20 1.16 -2.10 -22.22
N ARG A 21 1.60 -3.13 -21.45
CA ARG A 21 3.01 -3.28 -21.06
C ARG A 21 3.92 -3.40 -22.28
N GLU A 22 3.56 -4.27 -23.21
CA GLU A 22 4.32 -4.53 -24.44
C GLU A 22 4.37 -3.29 -25.34
N ALA A 23 3.27 -2.54 -25.45
CA ALA A 23 3.22 -1.28 -26.19
C ALA A 23 4.17 -0.22 -25.62
N GLN A 24 4.42 -0.23 -24.30
CA GLN A 24 5.39 0.63 -23.64
C GLN A 24 6.83 0.09 -23.68
N GLY A 25 7.06 -1.08 -24.27
CA GLY A 25 8.38 -1.72 -24.35
C GLY A 25 8.94 -2.16 -23.00
N LEU A 26 8.08 -2.37 -22.00
CA LEU A 26 8.49 -2.71 -20.63
C LEU A 26 8.66 -4.22 -20.48
N SER A 27 9.78 -4.65 -19.89
CA SER A 27 9.99 -6.06 -19.52
C SER A 27 9.23 -6.41 -18.24
N LEU A 28 8.87 -7.68 -18.09
CA LEU A 28 8.12 -8.16 -16.93
C LEU A 28 8.96 -8.03 -15.63
N GLU A 29 10.27 -8.19 -15.73
CA GLU A 29 11.24 -7.97 -14.65
C GLU A 29 11.31 -6.50 -14.22
N HIS A 30 11.27 -5.58 -15.19
CA HIS A 30 11.24 -4.15 -14.89
C HIS A 30 9.98 -3.82 -14.08
N VAL A 31 8.81 -4.27 -14.55
CA VAL A 31 7.54 -4.08 -13.83
C VAL A 31 7.59 -4.71 -12.44
N ALA A 32 8.06 -5.96 -12.32
CA ALA A 32 8.19 -6.68 -11.06
C ALA A 32 9.00 -5.88 -10.03
N SER A 33 10.16 -5.35 -10.46
CA SER A 33 11.03 -4.54 -9.60
C SER A 33 10.38 -3.23 -9.15
N ARG A 34 9.58 -2.58 -10.01
CA ARG A 34 8.95 -1.28 -9.72
C ARG A 34 7.72 -1.42 -8.83
N LEU A 35 6.95 -2.50 -9.00
CA LEU A 35 5.73 -2.76 -8.24
C LEU A 35 5.95 -3.61 -6.99
N ASN A 36 7.17 -4.12 -6.78
CA ASN A 36 7.50 -5.08 -5.73
C ASN A 36 6.58 -6.32 -5.76
N LEU A 37 6.33 -6.83 -6.98
CA LEU A 37 5.54 -8.04 -7.24
C LEU A 37 6.45 -9.14 -7.77
N SER A 38 6.12 -10.41 -7.50
CA SER A 38 6.85 -11.52 -8.10
C SER A 38 6.49 -11.66 -9.59
N LEU A 39 7.43 -12.18 -10.38
CA LEU A 39 7.18 -12.49 -11.80
C LEU A 39 5.96 -13.40 -11.97
N ALA A 40 5.80 -14.40 -11.09
CA ALA A 40 4.67 -15.31 -11.11
C ALA A 40 3.32 -14.61 -10.88
N GLN A 41 3.28 -13.61 -9.99
CA GLN A 41 2.08 -12.78 -9.78
C GLN A 41 1.75 -11.98 -11.03
N LEU A 42 2.73 -11.31 -11.64
CA LEU A 42 2.51 -10.54 -12.86
C LEU A 42 2.08 -11.42 -14.05
N VAL A 43 2.70 -12.59 -14.23
CA VAL A 43 2.28 -13.57 -15.25
C VAL A 43 0.84 -14.03 -15.03
N LYS A 44 0.44 -14.25 -13.77
CA LYS A 44 -0.95 -14.57 -13.42
C LYS A 44 -1.90 -13.42 -13.80
N LEU A 45 -1.52 -12.17 -13.53
CA LEU A 45 -2.31 -10.99 -13.88
C LEU A 45 -2.39 -10.75 -15.41
N GLU A 46 -1.37 -11.10 -16.18
CA GLU A 46 -1.36 -10.98 -17.65
C GLU A 46 -2.03 -12.19 -18.35
N SER A 47 -2.51 -13.18 -17.59
CA SER A 47 -3.16 -14.36 -18.16
C SER A 47 -4.46 -13.99 -18.90
N ARG A 48 -4.64 -14.55 -20.10
CA ARG A 48 -5.90 -14.41 -20.84
C ARG A 48 -7.11 -14.97 -20.09
N ALA A 49 -6.88 -15.95 -19.22
CA ALA A 49 -7.88 -16.59 -18.38
C ALA A 49 -8.10 -15.88 -17.02
N LEU A 50 -7.55 -14.67 -16.84
CA LEU A 50 -7.80 -13.89 -15.64
C LEU A 50 -9.29 -13.56 -15.52
N ASP A 51 -9.90 -14.05 -14.44
CA ASP A 51 -11.28 -13.72 -14.05
C ASP A 51 -11.27 -12.67 -12.92
N PRO A 52 -11.73 -11.42 -13.16
CA PRO A 52 -11.80 -10.37 -12.14
C PRO A 52 -12.62 -10.75 -10.91
N ALA A 53 -13.62 -11.63 -11.04
CA ALA A 53 -14.47 -12.06 -9.93
C ALA A 53 -13.72 -12.95 -8.94
N GLN A 54 -12.76 -13.75 -9.43
CA GLN A 54 -11.97 -14.68 -8.62
C GLN A 54 -10.77 -14.02 -7.94
N LEU A 55 -10.50 -12.74 -8.21
CA LEU A 55 -9.39 -12.03 -7.58
C LEU A 55 -9.67 -11.75 -6.10
N SER A 56 -8.72 -12.15 -5.25
CA SER A 56 -8.68 -11.77 -3.85
C SER A 56 -8.53 -10.25 -3.68
N THR A 57 -8.84 -9.74 -2.48
CA THR A 57 -8.69 -8.32 -2.15
C THR A 57 -7.27 -7.80 -2.41
N PHE A 58 -6.24 -8.62 -2.14
CA PHE A 58 -4.85 -8.27 -2.42
C PHE A 58 -4.55 -8.24 -3.91
N GLU A 59 -5.01 -9.23 -4.68
CA GLU A 59 -4.79 -9.27 -6.13
C GLU A 59 -5.46 -8.10 -6.85
N ARG A 60 -6.63 -7.66 -6.39
CA ARG A 60 -7.26 -6.42 -6.89
C ARG A 60 -6.39 -5.19 -6.63
N GLY A 61 -5.76 -5.12 -5.44
CA GLY A 61 -4.78 -4.10 -5.13
C GLY A 61 -3.57 -4.14 -6.08
N TYR A 62 -3.09 -5.34 -6.43
CA TYR A 62 -2.00 -5.52 -7.38
C TYR A 62 -2.40 -5.05 -8.79
N VAL A 63 -3.59 -5.41 -9.26
CA VAL A 63 -4.14 -4.91 -10.53
C VAL A 63 -4.18 -3.38 -10.52
N ARG A 64 -4.71 -2.76 -9.47
CA ARG A 64 -4.81 -1.29 -9.40
C ARG A 64 -3.44 -0.61 -9.39
N ASN A 65 -2.47 -1.16 -8.67
CA ASN A 65 -1.10 -0.65 -8.68
C ASN A 65 -0.48 -0.78 -10.08
N TYR A 66 -0.73 -1.91 -10.75
CA TYR A 66 -0.20 -2.16 -12.09
C TYR A 66 -0.82 -1.25 -13.15
N THR A 67 -2.14 -1.06 -13.13
CA THR A 67 -2.85 -0.17 -14.07
C THR A 67 -2.42 1.28 -13.89
N ASN A 68 -2.19 1.72 -12.64
CA ASN A 68 -1.66 3.05 -12.35
C ASN A 68 -0.26 3.24 -12.93
N PHE A 69 0.60 2.23 -12.78
CA PHE A 69 1.95 2.27 -13.34
C PHE A 69 1.96 2.31 -14.88
N LEU A 70 1.04 1.56 -15.52
CA LEU A 70 0.84 1.59 -16.96
C LEU A 70 0.04 2.81 -17.45
N GLN A 71 -0.43 3.68 -16.54
CA GLN A 71 -1.24 4.87 -16.83
C GLN A 71 -2.54 4.55 -17.59
N ILE A 72 -3.16 3.41 -17.28
CA ILE A 72 -4.46 3.03 -17.81
C ILE A 72 -5.55 3.79 -17.05
N ASP A 73 -6.57 4.28 -17.76
CA ASP A 73 -7.69 5.00 -17.17
C ASP A 73 -8.40 4.13 -16.11
N THR A 74 -8.59 4.68 -14.92
CA THR A 74 -9.25 4.00 -13.81
C THR A 74 -10.71 3.68 -14.16
N ALA A 75 -11.40 4.56 -14.89
CA ALA A 75 -12.78 4.31 -15.30
C ALA A 75 -12.89 3.07 -16.21
N LEU A 76 -11.94 2.89 -17.12
CA LEU A 76 -11.85 1.69 -17.96
C LEU A 76 -11.65 0.43 -17.12
N ILE A 77 -10.77 0.48 -16.11
CA ILE A 77 -10.50 -0.66 -15.24
C ILE A 77 -11.71 -1.00 -14.38
N ASP A 78 -12.41 0.00 -13.84
CA ASP A 78 -13.58 -0.21 -13.01
C ASP A 78 -14.69 -0.98 -13.75
N HIS A 79 -14.81 -0.82 -15.08
CA HIS A 79 -15.74 -1.61 -15.90
C HIS A 79 -15.51 -3.12 -15.83
N TYR A 80 -14.26 -3.58 -15.67
CA TYR A 80 -13.95 -5.01 -15.53
C TYR A 80 -14.38 -5.60 -14.17
N PHE A 81 -14.64 -4.75 -13.18
CA PHE A 81 -15.04 -5.17 -11.84
C PHE A 81 -16.54 -4.96 -11.56
N VAL A 82 -17.29 -4.36 -12.49
CA VAL A 82 -18.74 -4.19 -12.37
C VAL A 82 -19.40 -5.58 -12.30
N GLY A 83 -20.21 -5.81 -11.27
CA GLY A 83 -20.95 -7.08 -11.10
C GLY A 83 -20.13 -8.24 -10.55
N CYS A 84 -18.84 -8.02 -10.23
CA CYS A 84 -18.06 -9.00 -9.47
C CYS A 84 -18.55 -9.02 -8.02
N GLU A 85 -19.46 -9.94 -7.68
CA GLU A 85 -19.75 -10.24 -6.28
C GLU A 85 -18.45 -10.69 -5.62
N TYR A 86 -18.06 -9.96 -4.57
CA TYR A 86 -16.91 -10.34 -3.78
C TYR A 86 -17.19 -11.73 -3.22
N ALA A 87 -16.32 -12.70 -3.49
CA ALA A 87 -16.22 -13.91 -2.69
C ALA A 87 -15.77 -13.49 -1.29
N TYR A 88 -16.69 -12.89 -0.56
CA TYR A 88 -16.52 -12.35 0.77
C TYR A 88 -16.58 -13.55 1.71
N SER A 89 -15.46 -14.27 1.81
CA SER A 89 -15.23 -15.12 2.97
C SER A 89 -15.45 -14.24 4.19
N ASP A 90 -16.41 -14.65 5.05
CA ASP A 90 -16.91 -13.91 6.21
C ASP A 90 -15.85 -12.97 6.79
N LEU A 91 -16.10 -11.66 6.69
CA LEU A 91 -15.21 -10.66 7.26
C LEU A 91 -15.12 -10.91 8.76
N HIS A 92 -14.03 -11.53 9.20
CA HIS A 92 -13.54 -11.27 10.53
C HIS A 92 -13.25 -9.78 10.56
N SER A 93 -14.04 -9.03 11.33
CA SER A 93 -13.75 -7.62 11.58
C SER A 93 -12.31 -7.56 12.06
N VAL A 94 -11.43 -7.04 11.21
CA VAL A 94 -10.10 -6.68 11.63
C VAL A 94 -10.33 -5.62 12.68
N LYS A 95 -10.26 -6.00 13.96
CA LYS A 95 -10.08 -5.03 15.02
C LYS A 95 -8.89 -4.20 14.56
N LYS A 96 -9.13 -2.94 14.22
CA LYS A 96 -8.05 -1.98 14.08
C LYS A 96 -7.31 -2.02 15.41
N TYR A 97 -6.21 -2.75 15.45
CA TYR A 97 -5.22 -2.61 16.49
C TYR A 97 -4.69 -1.20 16.29
N GLY A 98 -5.31 -0.23 16.96
CA GLY A 98 -4.76 1.09 17.07
C GLY A 98 -3.34 0.89 17.57
N CYS A 99 -2.35 1.30 16.78
CA CYS A 99 -0.98 1.34 17.22
C CYS A 99 -1.02 2.15 18.51
N THR A 100 -0.85 1.49 19.65
CA THR A 100 -0.81 2.16 20.94
C THR A 100 0.52 2.88 20.97
N THR A 101 0.56 4.08 20.40
CA THR A 101 1.68 5.00 20.57
C THR A 101 1.85 5.16 22.06
N HIS A 102 2.94 4.60 22.59
CA HIS A 102 3.22 4.62 24.02
C HIS A 102 3.26 6.08 24.45
N LYS A 103 2.19 6.53 25.14
CA LYS A 103 2.12 7.89 25.65
C LYS A 103 3.29 8.02 26.62
N PRO A 104 4.23 8.97 26.41
CA PRO A 104 5.31 9.15 27.37
C PRO A 104 4.68 9.38 28.75
N LEU A 105 5.15 8.65 29.76
CA LEU A 105 4.65 8.75 31.14
C LEU A 105 4.75 10.19 31.66
N LEU A 106 5.70 10.95 31.13
CA LEU A 106 5.92 12.34 31.47
C LEU A 106 5.51 13.23 30.29
N GLY A 107 4.45 14.01 30.51
CA GLY A 107 3.94 14.95 29.52
C GLY A 107 5.03 15.93 29.07
N ARG A 108 5.02 16.28 27.77
CA ARG A 108 6.02 17.15 27.13
C ARG A 108 6.27 18.47 27.87
N GLY A 109 5.28 18.98 28.62
CA GLY A 109 5.44 20.17 29.46
C GLY A 109 6.30 19.95 30.71
N ILE A 110 6.14 18.82 31.40
CA ILE A 110 6.89 18.50 32.62
C ILE A 110 8.37 18.28 32.29
N VAL A 111 8.65 17.58 31.18
CA VAL A 111 10.02 17.39 30.69
C VAL A 111 10.72 18.72 30.41
N LYS A 112 10.00 19.69 29.84
CA LYS A 112 10.57 21.03 29.56
C LYS A 112 10.94 21.77 30.85
N TRP A 113 10.08 21.75 31.87
CA TRP A 113 10.37 22.42 33.14
C TRP A 113 11.50 21.74 33.91
N LEU A 114 11.53 20.39 33.95
CA LEU A 114 12.62 19.66 34.59
C LEU A 114 13.98 20.00 33.98
N LEU A 115 14.06 20.09 32.65
CA LEU A 115 15.31 20.45 31.97
C LEU A 115 15.75 21.88 32.34
N VAL A 116 14.81 22.83 32.40
CA VAL A 116 15.08 24.21 32.82
C VAL A 116 15.58 24.27 34.26
N PHE A 117 14.94 23.55 35.20
CA PHE A 117 15.38 23.50 36.59
C PHE A 117 16.75 22.83 36.77
N ALA A 118 17.01 21.74 36.05
CA ALA A 118 18.32 21.08 36.06
C ALA A 118 19.43 22.01 35.54
N LEU A 119 19.16 22.77 34.47
CA LEU A 119 20.10 23.76 33.94
C LEU A 119 20.40 24.87 34.95
N PHE A 120 19.36 25.42 35.60
CA PHE A 120 19.52 26.45 36.63
C PHE A 120 20.27 25.94 37.85
N GLY A 121 19.98 24.72 38.31
CA GLY A 121 20.68 24.10 39.43
C GLY A 121 22.17 23.87 39.12
N LEU A 122 22.49 23.41 37.91
CA LEU A 122 23.87 23.22 37.47
C LEU A 122 24.62 24.56 37.37
N LEU A 123 23.98 25.62 36.84
CA LEU A 123 24.54 26.97 36.82
C LEU A 123 24.81 27.51 38.23
N ALA A 124 23.88 27.34 39.17
CA ALA A 124 24.04 27.77 40.56
C ALA A 124 25.16 27.01 41.27
N LEU A 125 25.28 25.69 41.02
CA LEU A 125 26.36 24.87 41.57
C LEU A 125 27.73 25.27 41.02
N LEU A 126 27.83 25.53 39.71
CA LEU A 126 29.06 26.06 39.11
C LEU A 126 29.42 27.43 39.70
N PHE A 127 28.44 28.32 39.86
CA PHE A 127 28.65 29.62 40.48
C PHE A 127 29.18 29.52 41.92
N TYR A 128 28.60 28.62 42.72
CA TYR A 128 29.02 28.37 44.09
C TYR A 128 30.47 27.85 44.15
N LEU A 129 30.81 26.87 43.30
CA LEU A 129 32.18 26.35 43.21
C LEU A 129 33.17 27.42 42.73
N THR A 130 32.80 28.32 41.83
CA THR A 130 33.68 29.41 41.41
C THR A 130 33.87 30.48 42.48
N PHE A 131 32.87 30.71 43.33
CA PHE A 131 32.92 31.69 44.40
C PHE A 131 33.76 31.19 45.60
N GLU A 132 33.69 29.91 45.92
CA GLU A 132 34.46 29.32 47.02
C GLU A 132 35.95 29.12 46.68
N ASN A 133 36.29 29.10 45.38
CA ASN A 133 37.68 29.03 44.90
C ASN A 133 38.34 30.41 44.70
N PHE A 134 37.71 31.51 45.14
CA PHE A 134 38.22 32.87 45.06
C PHE A 134 38.38 33.47 46.47
#